data_AF-A0A542XP58-F1
#
_entry.id   AF-A0A542XP58-F1
#
_cell.length_a   1.000
_cell.length_b   1.000
_cell.length_c   1.000
_cell.angle_alpha   90.00
_cell.angle_beta   90.00
_cell.angle_gamma   90.00
#
_symmetry.space_group_name_H-M   'P 1'
#
loop_
_entity.id
_entity.type
_entity.pdbx_description
1 polymer ?
#
loop_
_entity_poly.entity_id
_entity_poly.type
_entity_poly.pdbx_seq_one_letter_code
_entity_poly.pdbx_strand_id
1 'polypeptide(L)'
;MSEQQTYRVHMASPEQRGHDFAQLLRAGRKAKAWTQEDVIEEAGLSRSTYLRWEAGRVERPDPEQVRAVCRVLNIDPREAAVALGYLTRDEIGLGPEPPHPESPACRR
;
A
#
# COMPACT_ATOMS: atom_id res chain seq x y z
N MET A 1 -32.37 11.40 9.76
CA MET A 1 -32.43 10.99 8.35
C MET A 1 -31.06 10.47 8.00
N SER A 2 -30.93 9.15 8.06
CA SER A 2 -29.68 8.40 8.00
C SER A 2 -28.98 8.49 6.64
N GLU A 3 -27.66 8.47 6.72
CA GLU A 3 -26.74 7.63 5.94
C GLU A 3 -26.92 7.59 4.43
N GLN A 4 -26.13 8.39 3.73
CA GLN A 4 -25.61 8.04 2.42
C GLN A 4 -24.09 8.29 2.42
N GLN A 5 -23.38 7.46 3.18
CA GLN A 5 -21.94 7.24 3.00
C GLN A 5 -21.80 6.39 1.72
N THR A 6 -21.87 7.07 0.57
CA THR A 6 -21.76 6.43 -0.74
C THR A 6 -20.34 5.89 -0.92
N TYR A 7 -20.16 4.60 -0.65
CA TYR A 7 -18.99 3.80 -0.99
C TYR A 7 -18.84 3.80 -2.52
N ARG A 8 -18.11 4.78 -3.01
CA ARG A 8 -17.74 4.91 -4.40
C ARG A 8 -16.62 3.91 -4.67
N VAL A 9 -16.99 2.71 -5.09
CA VAL A 9 -16.09 1.75 -5.73
C VAL A 9 -15.65 2.34 -7.07
N HIS A 10 -14.78 3.36 -7.04
CA HIS A 10 -14.05 3.78 -8.22
C HIS A 10 -12.84 2.87 -8.35
N MET A 11 -12.82 2.09 -9.43
CA MET A 11 -11.65 1.38 -9.91
C MET A 11 -10.42 2.29 -9.81
N ALA A 12 -9.50 1.98 -8.91
CA ALA A 12 -8.28 2.75 -8.71
C ALA A 12 -7.41 2.68 -9.98
N SER A 13 -7.06 3.85 -10.53
CA SER A 13 -6.06 3.97 -11.61
C SER A 13 -4.78 3.21 -11.23
N PRO A 14 -4.03 2.61 -12.20
CA PRO A 14 -2.74 1.98 -11.90
C PRO A 14 -1.79 2.82 -11.05
N GLU A 15 -1.79 4.13 -11.26
CA GLU A 15 -1.01 5.09 -10.48
C GLU A 15 -1.48 5.15 -9.02
N GLN A 16 -2.79 5.16 -8.80
CA GLN A 16 -3.39 5.21 -7.46
C GLN A 16 -3.04 3.96 -6.65
N ARG A 17 -3.08 2.78 -7.29
CA ARG A 17 -2.69 1.51 -6.64
C ARG A 17 -1.23 1.52 -6.17
N GLY A 18 -0.34 2.05 -7.01
CA GLY A 18 1.05 2.27 -6.64
C GLY A 18 1.18 3.20 -5.43
N HIS A 19 0.43 4.31 -5.41
CA HIS A 19 0.40 5.24 -4.29
C HIS A 19 -0.13 4.62 -2.99
N ASP A 20 -1.21 3.84 -3.04
CA ASP A 20 -1.81 3.22 -1.85
C ASP A 20 -0.86 2.17 -1.26
N PHE A 21 -0.22 1.38 -2.13
CA PHE A 21 0.84 0.46 -1.71
C PHE A 21 2.02 1.19 -1.07
N ALA A 22 2.45 2.31 -1.65
CA ALA A 22 3.53 3.14 -1.08
C ALA A 22 3.17 3.68 0.32
N GLN A 23 1.93 4.12 0.51
CA GLN A 23 1.45 4.60 1.81
C GLN A 23 1.45 3.48 2.86
N LEU A 24 1.00 2.28 2.47
CA LEU A 24 1.01 1.09 3.34
C LEU A 24 2.44 0.76 3.81
N LEU A 25 3.42 0.76 2.90
CA LEU A 25 4.83 0.51 3.24
C LEU A 25 5.39 1.57 4.19
N ARG A 26 5.14 2.86 3.91
CA ARG A 26 5.59 3.97 4.76
C ARG A 26 4.98 3.91 6.15
N ALA A 27 3.71 3.53 6.25
CA ALA A 27 3.02 3.38 7.53
C ALA A 27 3.65 2.24 8.35
N GLY A 28 3.83 1.06 7.76
CA GLY A 28 4.49 -0.07 8.43
C GLY A 28 5.92 0.26 8.87
N ARG A 29 6.69 0.94 8.02
CA ARG A 29 8.05 1.38 8.35
C ARG A 29 8.06 2.37 9.52
N LYS A 30 7.20 3.39 9.49
CA LYS A 30 7.10 4.39 10.57
C LYS A 30 6.64 3.77 11.89
N ALA A 31 5.73 2.80 11.85
CA ALA A 31 5.28 2.09 13.06
C ALA A 31 6.42 1.34 13.76
N LYS A 32 7.43 0.89 12.99
CA LYS A 32 8.64 0.26 13.51
C LYS A 32 9.78 1.24 13.79
N ALA A 33 9.61 2.53 13.49
CA ALA A 33 10.65 3.55 13.52
C ALA A 33 11.88 3.22 12.63
N TRP A 34 11.65 2.53 11.51
CA TRP A 34 12.71 2.08 10.60
C TRP A 34 13.00 3.10 9.48
N THR A 35 14.22 3.08 8.97
CA THR A 35 14.64 3.77 7.75
C THR A 35 14.34 2.92 6.52
N GLN A 36 14.46 3.52 5.33
CA GLN A 36 14.25 2.75 4.08
C GLN A 36 15.33 1.67 3.96
N GLU A 37 16.58 2.01 4.29
CA GLU A 37 17.72 1.10 4.33
C GLU A 37 17.49 -0.10 5.26
N ASP A 38 16.94 0.10 6.47
CA ASP A 38 16.63 -1.01 7.38
C ASP A 38 15.66 -2.03 6.75
N VAL A 39 14.65 -1.55 6.03
CA VAL A 39 13.68 -2.41 5.34
C VAL A 39 14.33 -3.12 4.15
N ILE A 40 15.19 -2.43 3.41
CA ILE A 40 15.90 -3.00 2.26
C ILE A 40 16.80 -4.14 2.69
N GLU A 41 17.59 -3.94 3.74
CA GLU A 41 18.51 -4.93 4.29
C GLU A 41 17.74 -6.15 4.80
N GLU A 42 16.69 -5.94 5.62
CA GLU A 42 15.96 -7.07 6.20
C GLU A 42 15.00 -7.78 5.23
N ALA A 43 14.47 -7.08 4.23
CA ALA A 43 13.67 -7.72 3.19
C ALA A 43 14.53 -8.39 2.10
N GLY A 44 15.86 -8.18 2.11
CA GLY A 44 16.76 -8.69 1.08
C GLY A 44 16.48 -8.13 -0.31
N LEU A 45 16.02 -6.88 -0.39
CA LEU A 45 15.62 -6.24 -1.64
C LEU A 45 16.71 -5.38 -2.24
N SER A 46 16.58 -5.11 -3.54
CA SER A 46 17.37 -4.03 -4.15
C SER A 46 16.84 -2.68 -3.67
N ARG A 47 17.76 -1.77 -3.33
CA ARG A 47 17.42 -0.38 -2.96
C ARG A 47 16.54 0.29 -4.01
N SER A 48 16.90 0.15 -5.29
CA SER A 48 16.15 0.71 -6.41
C SER A 48 14.71 0.20 -6.49
N THR A 49 14.47 -1.08 -6.14
CA THR A 49 13.12 -1.66 -6.07
C THR A 49 12.31 -1.00 -4.96
N TYR A 50 12.86 -0.97 -3.74
CA TYR A 50 12.13 -0.45 -2.58
C TYR A 50 11.84 1.06 -2.70
N LEU A 51 12.81 1.86 -3.13
CA LEU A 51 12.61 3.30 -3.33
C LEU A 51 11.52 3.58 -4.37
N ARG A 52 11.47 2.79 -5.45
CA ARG A 52 10.43 2.91 -6.47
C ARG A 52 9.04 2.60 -5.89
N TRP A 53 8.95 1.56 -5.06
CA TRP A 53 7.70 1.19 -4.39
C TRP A 53 7.25 2.26 -3.41
N GLU A 54 8.13 2.75 -2.54
CA GLU A 54 7.80 3.86 -1.64
C GLU A 54 7.51 5.18 -2.38
N ALA A 55 7.94 5.34 -3.62
CA ALA A 55 7.58 6.48 -4.47
C ALA A 55 6.23 6.31 -5.20
N GLY A 56 5.56 5.16 -5.04
CA GLY A 56 4.31 4.83 -5.71
C GLY A 56 4.44 4.44 -7.18
N ARG A 57 5.67 4.22 -7.66
CA ARG A 57 5.96 3.95 -9.07
C ARG A 57 5.97 2.46 -9.35
N VAL A 58 4.88 1.75 -9.06
CA VAL A 58 4.82 0.30 -9.22
C VAL A 58 3.44 -0.16 -9.66
N GLU A 59 3.38 -0.87 -10.77
CA GLU A 59 2.12 -1.42 -11.28
C GLU A 59 1.94 -2.90 -10.96
N ARG A 60 3.03 -3.68 -11.08
CA ARG A 60 3.03 -5.14 -10.89
C ARG A 60 4.31 -5.56 -10.17
N PRO A 61 4.37 -5.45 -8.83
CA PRO A 61 5.52 -5.92 -8.07
C PRO A 61 5.57 -7.45 -8.08
N ASP A 62 6.77 -8.00 -7.90
CA ASP A 62 6.94 -9.43 -7.72
C ASP A 62 6.27 -9.89 -6.39
N PRO A 63 5.39 -10.90 -6.41
CA PRO A 63 4.66 -11.33 -5.21
C PRO A 63 5.55 -11.88 -4.09
N GLU A 64 6.70 -12.50 -4.41
CA GLU A 64 7.64 -12.99 -3.42
C GLU A 64 8.33 -11.82 -2.71
N GLN A 65 8.74 -10.81 -3.46
CA GLN A 65 9.30 -9.56 -2.93
C GLN A 65 8.29 -8.81 -2.06
N VAL A 66 7.02 -8.75 -2.47
CA VAL A 66 5.95 -8.14 -1.66
C VAL A 66 5.79 -8.89 -0.34
N ARG A 67 5.76 -10.23 -0.38
CA ARG A 67 5.66 -11.06 0.84
C ARG A 67 6.85 -10.86 1.79
N ALA A 68 8.07 -10.72 1.26
CA ALA A 68 9.25 -10.44 2.05
C ALA A 68 9.10 -9.12 2.83
N VAL A 69 8.72 -8.03 2.16
CA VAL A 69 8.50 -6.73 2.82
C VAL A 69 7.34 -6.78 3.80
N CYS A 70 6.23 -7.44 3.44
CA CYS A 70 5.07 -7.57 4.32
C CYS A 70 5.44 -8.27 5.62
N ARG A 71 6.21 -9.37 5.54
CA ARG A 71 6.72 -10.08 6.73
C ARG A 71 7.60 -9.19 7.60
N VAL A 72 8.50 -8.44 6.98
CA VAL A 72 9.43 -7.56 7.69
C VAL A 72 8.71 -6.39 8.36
N LEU A 73 7.70 -5.83 7.72
CA LEU A 73 6.92 -4.69 8.23
C LEU A 73 5.70 -5.08 9.07
N ASN A 74 5.45 -6.38 9.30
CA ASN A 74 4.21 -6.88 9.93
C ASN A 74 2.93 -6.38 9.24
N ILE A 75 2.96 -6.30 7.91
CA ILE A 75 1.79 -5.99 7.09
C ILE A 75 1.14 -7.31 6.67
N ASP A 76 -0.19 -7.38 6.74
CA ASP A 76 -0.91 -8.53 6.19
C ASP A 76 -0.79 -8.54 4.66
N PRO A 77 -0.31 -9.63 4.03
CA PRO A 77 -0.20 -9.72 2.57
C PRO A 77 -1.52 -9.45 1.83
N ARG A 78 -2.67 -9.66 2.48
CA ARG A 78 -3.99 -9.34 1.92
C ARG A 78 -4.21 -7.84 1.79
N GLU A 79 -3.75 -7.04 2.75
CA GLU A 79 -3.84 -5.57 2.67
C GLU A 79 -2.95 -5.04 1.54
N ALA A 80 -1.76 -5.61 1.36
CA ALA A 80 -0.90 -5.29 0.23
C ALA A 80 -1.56 -5.67 -1.11
N ALA A 81 -2.23 -6.83 -1.17
CA ALA A 81 -2.96 -7.26 -2.37
C ALA A 81 -4.14 -6.33 -2.70
N VAL A 82 -4.85 -5.82 -1.70
CA VAL A 82 -5.90 -4.81 -1.87
C VAL A 82 -5.32 -3.50 -2.39
N ALA A 83 -4.23 -3.00 -1.78
CA ALA A 83 -3.58 -1.76 -2.21
C ALA A 83 -3.06 -1.85 -3.66
N LEU A 84 -2.57 -3.02 -4.06
CA LEU A 84 -2.13 -3.30 -5.43
C LEU A 84 -3.29 -3.59 -6.40
N GLY A 85 -4.53 -3.67 -5.90
CA GLY A 85 -5.75 -3.96 -6.64
C GLY A 85 -5.82 -5.38 -7.23
N TYR A 86 -5.11 -6.33 -6.63
CA TYR A 86 -5.24 -7.75 -6.96
C TYR A 86 -6.48 -8.38 -6.33
N LEU A 87 -6.98 -7.80 -5.24
CA LEU A 87 -8.16 -8.25 -4.50
C LEU A 87 -8.99 -7.04 -4.09
N THR A 88 -10.31 -7.20 -4.00
CA THR A 88 -11.19 -6.26 -3.31
C THR A 88 -11.41 -6.71 -1.87
N ARG A 89 -11.66 -5.77 -0.95
CA ARG A 89 -11.93 -6.08 0.47
C ARG A 89 -13.15 -7.01 0.63
N ASP A 90 -14.16 -6.86 -0.22
CA ASP A 90 -15.36 -7.71 -0.27
C ASP A 90 -15.05 -9.18 -0.58
N GLU A 91 -14.10 -9.45 -1.48
CA GLU A 91 -13.71 -10.81 -1.88
C GLU A 91 -12.98 -11.59 -0.76
N ILE A 92 -12.46 -10.89 0.25
CA ILE A 92 -11.65 -11.47 1.33
C ILE A 92 -12.28 -11.35 2.73
N GLY A 93 -13.44 -10.71 2.87
CA GLY A 93 -14.14 -10.54 4.15
C GLY A 93 -13.43 -9.64 5.17
N LEU A 94 -12.51 -8.77 4.74
CA LEU A 94 -11.91 -7.73 5.60
C LEU A 94 -12.83 -6.50 5.59
N GLY A 95 -13.18 -5.98 6.77
CA GLY A 95 -14.08 -4.84 6.94
C GLY A 95 -13.66 -3.55 6.19
N PRO A 96 -14.51 -2.50 6.23
CA PRO A 96 -14.39 -1.34 5.36
C PRO A 96 -13.04 -0.63 5.47
N GLU A 97 -12.56 -0.12 4.34
CA GLU A 97 -11.31 0.62 4.26
C GLU A 97 -11.35 1.88 5.12
N PRO A 98 -10.35 2.14 5.98
CA PRO A 98 -10.24 3.45 6.61
C PRO A 98 -10.03 4.49 5.50
N PRO A 99 -10.79 5.60 5.50
CA PRO A 99 -10.74 6.58 4.43
C PRO A 99 -9.30 7.09 4.26
N HIS A 100 -8.74 6.90 3.06
CA HIS A 100 -7.48 7.51 2.69
C HIS A 100 -7.58 9.03 2.86
N PRO A 101 -6.68 9.68 3.63
CA PRO A 101 -6.68 11.13 3.73
C PRO A 101 -6.44 11.71 2.34
N GLU A 102 -7.40 12.52 1.91
CA GLU A 102 -7.44 13.18 0.61
C GLU A 102 -6.08 13.83 0.34
N SER A 103 -5.42 13.42 -0.74
CA SER A 103 -4.20 14.08 -1.23
C SER A 103 -4.46 15.59 -1.29
N PRO A 104 -3.73 16.43 -0.54
CA PRO A 104 -3.81 17.86 -0.79
C PRO A 104 -3.27 18.04 -2.18
N ALA A 105 -4.17 18.38 -3.11
CA ALA A 105 -3.85 18.87 -4.43
C ALA A 105 -2.62 19.76 -4.31
N CYS A 106 -1.60 19.47 -5.13
CA CYS A 106 -0.53 20.41 -5.43
C CYS A 106 -1.20 21.69 -5.99
N ARG A 107 -1.66 22.58 -5.11
CA ARG A 107 -1.99 23.96 -5.44
C ARG A 107 -0.66 24.64 -5.63
N ARG A 108 -0.29 24.77 -6.90
CA ARG A 108 0.75 25.68 -7.36
C ARG A 108 0.19 27.09 -7.45
#